data_AF-A0A520T147-F1
#
_entry.id   AF-A0A520T147-F1
#
_cell.length_a   1.000
_cell.length_b   1.000
_cell.length_c   1.000
_cell.angle_alpha   90.00
_cell.angle_beta   90.00
_cell.angle_gamma   90.00
#
_symmetry.space_group_name_H-M   'P 1'
#
loop_
_entity.id
_entity.type
_entity.pdbx_description
1 polymer ?
#
loop_
_entity_poly.entity_id
_entity_poly.type
_entity_poly.pdbx_seq_one_letter_code
_entity_poly.pdbx_strand_id
1 'polypeptide(L)' 'LAAFNVINMSNRFVYSVLDVTFKLTDPLLNPIRRFLPNIAGLDFSPIILFLIFGFLRNLLREFGPSLL' A
#
# COMPACT_ATOMS: atom_id res chain seq x y z
N LEU A 1 -5.70 21.37 -9.01
CA LEU A 1 -6.02 19.94 -9.23
C LEU A 1 -5.72 19.50 -10.68
N ALA A 2 -4.65 20.05 -11.28
CA ALA A 2 -4.19 19.74 -12.63
C ALA A 2 -2.65 19.74 -12.63
N ALA A 3 -2.01 18.94 -11.77
CA ALA A 3 -0.56 18.99 -11.58
C ALA A 3 0.22 17.97 -12.44
N PHE A 4 -0.45 17.17 -13.28
CA PHE A 4 0.24 16.30 -14.24
C PHE A 4 -0.51 16.22 -15.57
N ASN A 5 -0.42 17.27 -16.37
CA ASN A 5 -0.81 17.29 -17.79
C ASN A 5 0.06 16.36 -18.68
N VAL A 6 0.70 15.36 -18.08
CA VAL A 6 1.56 14.34 -18.70
C VAL A 6 0.87 12.97 -18.65
N ILE A 7 0.00 12.73 -17.66
CA ILE A 7 -0.74 11.48 -17.55
C ILE A 7 -2.22 11.78 -17.81
N ASN A 8 -2.64 11.49 -19.03
CA ASN A 8 -4.03 11.61 -19.41
C ASN A 8 -4.83 10.48 -18.72
N MET A 9 -5.44 10.76 -17.58
CA MET A 9 -6.35 9.82 -16.87
C MET A 9 -7.59 9.44 -17.71
N SER A 10 -7.88 10.16 -18.81
CA SER A 10 -8.90 9.72 -19.78
C SER A 10 -8.44 8.54 -20.65
N ASN A 11 -7.15 8.23 -20.67
CA ASN A 11 -6.65 7.04 -21.33
C ASN A 11 -7.05 5.81 -20.49
N ARG A 12 -7.93 5.00 -21.07
CA ARG A 12 -8.45 3.76 -20.48
C ARG A 12 -7.34 2.84 -19.97
N PHE A 13 -6.17 2.84 -20.60
CA PHE A 13 -5.03 2.04 -20.18
C PHE A 13 -4.50 2.45 -18.79
N VAL A 14 -4.31 3.76 -18.55
CA VAL A 14 -3.82 4.28 -17.27
C VAL A 14 -4.79 3.92 -16.15
N TYR A 15 -6.09 4.13 -16.38
CA TYR A 15 -7.13 3.78 -15.43
C TYR A 15 -7.12 2.27 -15.12
N SER A 16 -6.95 1.42 -16.13
CA SER A 16 -6.90 -0.03 -15.95
C SER A 16 -5.73 -0.45 -15.05
N VAL A 17 -4.55 0.12 -15.27
CA VAL A 17 -3.37 -0.18 -14.44
C VAL A 17 -3.56 0.29 -13.00
N LEU A 18 -4.13 1.48 -12.81
CA LEU A 18 -4.44 2.01 -11.48
C LEU A 18 -5.48 1.15 -10.75
N ASP A 19 -6.56 0.77 -11.42
CA ASP A 19 -7.63 -0.07 -10.86
C ASP A 19 -7.11 -1.47 -10.48
N VAL A 20 -6.29 -2.08 -11.32
CA VAL A 20 -5.65 -3.37 -11.01
C VAL A 20 -4.71 -3.23 -9.81
N THR A 21 -3.87 -2.20 -9.78
CA THR A 21 -2.94 -1.96 -8.66
C THR A 21 -3.71 -1.74 -7.36
N PHE A 22 -4.80 -0.97 -7.42
CA PHE A 22 -5.66 -0.74 -6.27
C PHE A 22 -6.29 -2.04 -5.79
N LYS A 23 -6.92 -2.84 -6.68
CA LYS A 23 -7.54 -4.12 -6.31
C LYS A 23 -6.56 -5.15 -5.75
N LEU A 24 -5.31 -5.15 -6.21
CA LEU A 24 -4.28 -6.05 -5.69
C LEU A 24 -3.80 -5.63 -4.30
N THR A 25 -3.75 -4.33 -4.02
CA THR A 25 -3.27 -3.81 -2.73
C THR A 25 -4.38 -3.68 -1.68
N ASP A 26 -5.63 -3.46 -2.10
CA ASP A 26 -6.77 -3.25 -1.21
C ASP A 26 -6.98 -4.33 -0.14
N PRO A 27 -6.84 -5.64 -0.43
CA PRO A 27 -6.98 -6.69 0.60
C PRO A 27 -6.01 -6.55 1.76
N LEU A 28 -4.81 -6.01 1.51
CA LEU A 28 -3.78 -5.79 2.53
C LEU A 28 -3.95 -4.43 3.22
N LEU A 29 -4.39 -3.42 2.47
CA LEU A 29 -4.54 -2.06 2.97
C LEU A 29 -5.86 -1.85 3.75
N ASN A 30 -6.97 -2.47 3.32
CA ASN A 30 -8.29 -2.30 3.91
C ASN A 30 -8.33 -2.67 5.42
N PRO A 31 -7.75 -3.79 5.88
CA PRO A 31 -7.65 -4.07 7.30
C PRO A 31 -6.93 -2.95 8.07
N ILE A 32 -5.83 -2.43 7.52
CA ILE A 32 -5.03 -1.38 8.15
C ILE A 32 -5.82 -0.06 8.21
N ARG A 33 -6.53 0.30 7.13
CA ARG A 33 -7.39 1.48 7.06
C ARG A 33 -8.52 1.45 8.09
N ARG A 34 -9.00 0.27 8.51
CA ARG A 34 -10.02 0.16 9.56
C ARG A 34 -9.51 0.55 10.95
N PHE A 35 -8.20 0.44 11.17
CA PHE A 35 -7.57 0.83 12.44
C PHE A 35 -7.03 2.26 12.43
N LEU A 36 -6.73 2.80 11.25
CA LEU A 36 -6.23 4.17 11.11
C LEU A 36 -7.39 5.17 11.02
N PRO A 37 -7.36 6.27 11.80
CA PRO A 37 -8.27 7.37 11.55
C PRO A 37 -7.97 8.00 10.18
N ASN A 38 -9.00 8.49 9.48
CA ASN A 38 -8.81 9.25 8.24
C ASN A 38 -8.19 10.61 8.58
N ILE A 39 -6.87 10.74 8.44
CA ILE A 39 -6.14 11.99 8.68
C ILE A 39 -6.07 12.78 7.37
N ALA A 40 -6.73 13.92 7.32
CA ALA A 40 -6.67 14.87 6.19
C ALA A 40 -7.03 14.29 4.80
N GLY A 41 -7.79 13.19 4.74
CA GLY A 41 -8.18 12.53 3.49
C GLY A 41 -7.03 11.79 2.78
N LEU A 42 -5.88 11.61 3.44
CA LEU A 42 -4.74 10.86 2.93
C LEU A 42 -4.73 9.44 3.49
N ASP A 43 -4.38 8.49 2.63
CA ASP A 43 -4.25 7.09 3.00
C ASP A 43 -2.81 6.78 3.46
N PHE A 44 -2.63 6.64 4.77
CA PHE A 44 -1.35 6.24 5.38
C PHE A 44 -1.17 4.72 5.49
N SER A 45 -2.18 3.92 5.11
CA SER A 45 -2.09 2.47 5.18
C SER A 45 -0.91 1.85 4.41
N PRO A 46 -0.44 2.38 3.26
CA PRO A 46 0.70 1.80 2.55
C PRO A 46 2.00 1.90 3.36
N ILE A 47 2.22 3.02 4.05
CA ILE A 47 3.41 3.23 4.89
C ILE A 47 3.41 2.24 6.05
N ILE A 48 2.26 2.07 6.71
CA ILE A 48 2.09 1.13 7.81
C ILE A 48 2.32 -0.31 7.32
N LEU A 49 1.81 -0.66 6.14
CA LEU A 49 2.05 -1.97 5.54
C LEU A 49 3.55 -2.24 5.32
N PHE A 50 4.29 -1.26 4.79
CA PHE A 50 5.75 -1.40 4.62
C PHE A 50 6.49 -1.54 5.95
N LEU A 51 6.06 -0.82 7.00
CA LEU A 51 6.63 -0.96 8.34
C LEU A 51 6.40 -2.37 8.92
N ILE A 52 5.19 -2.92 8.75
CA ILE A 52 4.86 -4.29 9.17
C ILE A 52 5.75 -5.30 8.44
N PHE A 53 5.91 -5.16 7.12
CA PHE A 53 6.80 -6.04 6.35
C PHE A 53 8.27 -5.93 6.79
N GLY A 54 8.77 -4.72 7.04
CA GLY A 54 10.12 -4.50 7.53
C GLY A 54 10.34 -5.14 8.91
N PHE A 55 9.38 -4.96 9.82
CA PHE A 55 9.40 -5.58 11.13
C PHE A 55 9.39 -7.11 11.04
N LEU A 56 8.47 -7.67 10.25
CA LEU A 56 8.34 -9.11 10.09
C LEU A 56 9.60 -9.71 9.45
N ARG A 57 10.20 -9.03 8.46
CA ARG A 57 11.48 -9.42 7.86
C ARG A 57 12.61 -9.46 8.90
N ASN A 58 12.69 -8.45 9.77
CA ASN A 58 13.72 -8.42 10.81
C ASN A 58 13.49 -9.52 11.84
N LEU A 59 12.24 -9.75 12.25
CA LEU A 59 11.86 -10.83 13.16
C LEU A 59 12.22 -12.19 12.57
N LEU A 60 11.86 -12.46 11.32
CA LEU A 60 12.21 -13.72 10.64
C LEU A 60 13.71 -13.91 10.51
N ARG A 61 14.49 -12.83 10.33
CA ARG A 61 15.95 -12.90 10.24
C ARG A 61 16.60 -13.20 11.60
N GLU A 62 16.07 -12.63 12.67
CA GLU A 62 16.58 -12.82 14.04
C GLU A 62 16.24 -14.23 14.55
N PHE A 63 14.97 -14.63 14.44
CA PHE A 63 14.46 -15.88 15.02
C PHE A 63 14.51 -17.07 14.06
N GLY A 64 14.51 -16.84 12.74
CA GLY A 64 14.55 -17.91 11.74
C GLY A 64 15.77 -18.84 11.87
N PRO A 65 16.99 -18.31 12.02
CA PRO A 65 18.18 -19.13 12.26
C PRO A 65 18.15 -19.89 13.59
N SER A 66 17.41 -19.41 14.59
CA SER A 66 17.27 -20.08 15.89
C SER A 66 16.23 -21.20 15.91
N LEU A 67 15.41 -21.30 14.86
CA LEU A 67 14.35 -22.31 14.70
C LEU A 67 14.78 -23.51 13.84
N LEU A 68 15.95 -23.44 13.18
CA LEU A 68 16.57 -24.49 12.37
C LEU A 68 17.72 -25.15 13.12
#